data_AF-N1VUT4-F1
#
_entry.id   AF-N1VUT4-F1
#
_cell.length_a   1.000
_cell.length_b   1.000
_cell.length_c   1.000
_cell.angle_alpha   90.00
_cell.angle_beta   90.00
_cell.angle_gamma   90.00
#
_symmetry.space_group_name_H-M   'P 1'
#
loop_
_entity.id
_entity.type
_entity.pdbx_description
1 polymer ?
#
loop_
_entity_poly.entity_id
_entity_poly.type
_entity_poly.pdbx_seq_one_letter_code
_entity_poly.pdbx_strand_id
1 'polypeptide(L)'
;MLRPRIFIILFCTINLLSCQTSGNYLSNRGLDFADSFTLGVETNHYGAGVWLWCLGGGLQLNQNAKGIGVRNGQYGLYKAGGVDEIGIFGGPSNRTFTNQMGNSFLILNSNQHRPVYPDLKRSRKKTYDASNILMLVFFTDKKTSTGKKHCNQPVSVEVSLGFYLGIRAGFNFTEFTDFLFGTTTYDFMEDDE
;
A
#
# COMPACT_ATOMS: atom_id res chain seq x y z
N MET A 1 40.72 29.05 -13.60
CA MET A 1 41.08 28.92 -12.17
C MET A 1 39.82 28.73 -11.35
N LEU A 2 39.53 27.50 -10.89
CA LEU A 2 38.44 27.30 -9.92
C LEU A 2 38.82 28.02 -8.61
N ARG A 3 37.93 28.86 -8.10
CA ARG A 3 38.19 29.63 -6.86
C ARG A 3 38.32 28.67 -5.67
N PRO A 4 39.28 28.88 -4.75
CA PRO A 4 39.48 28.04 -3.56
C PRO A 4 38.23 27.93 -2.67
N ARG A 5 37.32 28.90 -2.75
CA ARG A 5 36.00 28.87 -2.08
C ARG A 5 35.12 27.70 -2.53
N ILE A 6 35.18 27.32 -3.80
CA ILE A 6 34.39 26.20 -4.35
C ILE A 6 34.89 24.87 -3.76
N PHE A 7 36.22 24.71 -3.64
CA PHE A 7 36.81 23.51 -3.06
C PHE A 7 36.45 23.33 -1.57
N ILE A 8 36.42 24.42 -0.80
CA ILE A 8 36.03 24.37 0.62
C ILE A 8 34.55 23.97 0.76
N ILE A 9 33.66 24.58 -0.04
CA ILE A 9 32.24 24.22 -0.03
C ILE A 9 32.07 22.74 -0.42
N LEU A 10 32.72 22.30 -1.49
CA LEU A 10 32.67 20.91 -1.96
C LEU A 10 33.16 19.93 -0.89
N PHE A 11 34.30 20.24 -0.25
CA PHE A 11 34.87 19.43 0.82
C PHE A 11 33.93 19.35 2.02
N CYS A 12 33.35 20.46 2.47
CA CYS A 12 32.38 20.46 3.55
C CYS A 12 31.12 19.66 3.20
N THR A 13 30.59 19.80 1.98
CA THR A 13 29.42 19.02 1.54
C THR A 13 29.70 17.52 1.47
N ILE A 14 30.89 17.10 1.01
CA ILE A 14 31.26 15.68 0.95
C ILE A 14 31.40 15.09 2.36
N ASN A 15 32.00 15.82 3.31
CA ASN A 15 32.13 15.37 4.69
C ASN A 15 30.77 15.27 5.40
N LEU A 16 29.85 16.19 5.13
CA LEU A 16 28.48 16.12 5.64
C LEU A 16 27.72 14.91 5.06
N LEU A 17 27.85 14.65 3.76
CA LEU A 17 27.21 13.49 3.11
C LEU A 17 27.81 12.15 3.53
N SER A 18 29.07 12.13 3.99
CA SER A 18 29.78 10.92 4.42
C SER A 18 29.54 10.59 5.90
N CYS A 19 28.80 11.42 6.64
CA CYS A 19 28.47 11.15 8.02
C CYS A 19 27.39 10.05 8.09
N GLN A 20 27.58 9.04 8.96
CA GLN A 20 26.65 7.92 9.11
C GLN A 20 25.21 8.36 9.37
N THR A 21 25.04 9.48 10.08
CA THR A 21 23.72 10.07 10.37
C THR A 21 23.04 10.61 9.12
N SER A 22 23.78 11.28 8.24
CA SER A 22 23.27 11.78 6.95
C SER A 22 23.00 10.64 5.98
N GLY A 23 23.81 9.58 6.00
CA GLY A 23 23.57 8.36 5.22
C GLY A 23 22.28 7.66 5.63
N ASN A 24 22.08 7.41 6.93
CA ASN A 24 20.84 6.81 7.44
C ASN A 24 19.62 7.68 7.15
N TYR A 25 19.73 8.99 7.35
CA TYR A 25 18.66 9.95 7.05
C TYR A 25 18.25 9.90 5.57
N LEU A 26 19.22 9.99 4.65
CA LEU A 26 18.93 9.92 3.21
C LEU A 26 18.38 8.56 2.80
N SER A 27 18.82 7.47 3.45
CA SER A 27 18.29 6.13 3.22
C SER A 27 16.83 6.03 3.62
N ASN A 28 16.47 6.47 4.83
CA ASN A 28 15.09 6.43 5.33
C ASN A 28 14.19 7.29 4.45
N ARG A 29 14.59 8.54 4.15
CA ARG A 29 13.82 9.41 3.25
C ARG A 29 13.69 8.86 1.82
N GLY A 30 14.72 8.18 1.33
CA GLY A 30 14.67 7.48 0.05
C GLY A 30 13.65 6.34 0.07
N LEU A 31 13.52 5.65 1.19
CA LEU A 31 12.52 4.62 1.40
C LEU A 31 11.10 5.21 1.49
N ASP A 32 10.86 6.28 2.25
CA ASP A 32 9.51 6.89 2.36
C ASP A 32 9.05 7.48 1.02
N PHE A 33 9.99 8.05 0.27
CA PHE A 33 9.73 8.49 -1.09
C PHE A 33 9.35 7.32 -2.00
N ALA A 34 10.06 6.19 -1.91
CA ALA A 34 9.71 4.99 -2.66
C ALA A 34 8.33 4.44 -2.28
N ASP A 35 7.98 4.50 -1.00
CA ASP A 35 6.72 4.02 -0.45
C ASP A 35 5.52 4.85 -0.90
N SER A 36 5.78 6.11 -1.28
CA SER A 36 4.80 7.02 -1.87
C SER A 36 4.27 6.55 -3.22
N PHE A 37 4.99 5.69 -3.95
CA PHE A 37 4.58 5.24 -5.27
C PHE A 37 4.15 3.77 -5.25
N THR A 38 3.12 3.49 -6.04
CA THR A 38 2.71 2.13 -6.37
C THR A 38 2.80 1.96 -7.88
N LEU A 39 3.49 0.92 -8.31
CA LEU A 39 3.57 0.46 -9.69
C LEU A 39 3.78 -1.04 -9.71
N GLY A 40 2.85 -1.80 -10.27
CA GLY A 40 2.95 -3.24 -10.35
C GLY A 40 2.20 -3.84 -11.52
N VAL A 41 2.63 -5.04 -11.91
CA VAL A 41 1.96 -5.86 -12.91
C VAL A 41 1.34 -7.06 -12.21
N GLU A 42 0.06 -7.31 -12.44
CA GLU A 42 -0.75 -8.32 -11.77
C GLU A 42 -1.28 -9.36 -12.76
N THR A 43 -1.24 -10.64 -12.40
CA THR A 43 -1.81 -11.74 -13.17
C THR A 43 -3.26 -12.00 -12.75
N ASN A 44 -4.10 -12.47 -13.67
CA ASN A 44 -5.54 -12.72 -13.44
C ASN A 44 -6.31 -11.45 -13.10
N HIS A 45 -5.89 -10.31 -13.66
CA HIS A 45 -6.57 -9.03 -13.50
C HIS A 45 -7.45 -8.77 -14.73
N TYR A 46 -8.75 -8.62 -14.51
CA TYR A 46 -9.70 -8.31 -15.58
C TYR A 46 -10.54 -7.10 -15.22
N GLY A 47 -10.60 -6.12 -16.11
CA GLY A 47 -11.39 -4.91 -15.95
C GLY A 47 -10.59 -3.75 -15.38
N ALA A 48 -11.28 -2.81 -14.74
CA ALA A 48 -10.70 -1.57 -14.24
C ALA A 48 -11.28 -1.18 -12.88
N GLY A 49 -10.46 -0.58 -12.03
CA GLY A 49 -10.85 -0.10 -10.71
C GLY A 49 -10.07 1.12 -10.28
N VAL A 50 -10.71 1.94 -9.45
CA VAL A 50 -10.12 3.11 -8.82
C VAL A 50 -10.40 3.02 -7.33
N TRP A 51 -9.37 3.27 -6.53
CA TRP A 51 -9.41 3.27 -5.07
C TRP A 51 -8.89 4.61 -4.56
N LEU A 52 -9.68 5.28 -3.75
CA LEU A 52 -9.30 6.43 -2.94
C LEU A 52 -9.40 6.01 -1.47
N TRP A 53 -8.26 5.66 -0.89
CA TRP A 53 -8.15 5.13 0.46
C TRP A 53 -9.04 3.88 0.61
N CYS A 54 -9.99 3.90 1.53
CA CYS A 54 -10.94 2.82 1.77
C CYS A 54 -12.13 2.84 0.80
N LEU A 55 -12.27 3.90 0.01
CA LEU A 55 -13.37 4.08 -0.91
C LEU A 55 -12.89 3.76 -2.32
N GLY A 56 -13.16 2.53 -2.77
CA GLY A 56 -12.92 2.13 -4.14
C GLY A 56 -14.17 1.68 -4.86
N GLY A 57 -14.06 1.65 -6.18
CA GLY A 57 -15.10 1.25 -7.09
C GLY A 57 -14.52 0.84 -8.44
N GLY A 58 -15.21 -0.05 -9.14
CA GLY A 58 -14.79 -0.47 -10.47
C GLY A 58 -15.62 -1.63 -11.00
N LEU A 59 -15.23 -2.07 -12.19
CA LEU A 59 -15.62 -3.33 -12.78
C LEU A 59 -14.33 -4.12 -12.93
N GLN A 60 -13.86 -4.74 -11.84
CA GLN A 60 -12.65 -5.57 -11.87
C GLN A 60 -12.82 -6.90 -11.13
N LEU A 61 -12.24 -7.93 -11.73
CA LEU A 61 -12.08 -9.28 -11.21
C LEU A 61 -10.60 -9.52 -11.00
N ASN A 62 -10.18 -9.59 -9.74
CA ASN A 62 -8.76 -9.76 -9.36
C ASN A 62 -8.58 -10.86 -8.29
N GLN A 63 -9.43 -11.89 -8.36
CA GLN A 63 -9.39 -13.02 -7.42
C GLN A 63 -8.06 -13.76 -7.51
N ASN A 64 -7.40 -13.98 -6.37
CA ASN A 64 -6.11 -14.69 -6.30
C ASN A 64 -5.00 -14.08 -7.17
N ALA A 65 -5.10 -12.81 -7.52
CA ALA A 65 -4.10 -12.16 -8.34
C ALA A 65 -2.77 -12.05 -7.60
N LYS A 66 -1.70 -12.33 -8.33
CA LYS A 66 -0.32 -12.17 -7.89
C LYS A 66 0.29 -11.06 -8.72
N GLY A 67 1.01 -10.18 -8.06
CA GLY A 67 1.70 -9.08 -8.71
C GLY A 67 3.19 -9.08 -8.42
N ILE A 68 3.92 -8.43 -9.31
CA ILE A 68 5.29 -8.00 -9.09
C ILE A 68 5.37 -6.49 -9.27
N GLY A 69 6.04 -5.80 -8.35
CA GLY A 69 6.23 -4.36 -8.47
C GLY A 69 6.62 -3.70 -7.16
N VAL A 70 6.38 -2.40 -7.10
CA VAL A 70 6.48 -1.56 -5.91
C VAL A 70 5.07 -1.27 -5.48
N ARG A 71 4.71 -1.61 -4.24
CA ARG A 71 3.40 -1.24 -3.68
C ARG A 71 3.55 -1.04 -2.19
N ASN A 72 3.07 0.12 -1.72
CA ASN A 72 3.15 0.52 -0.32
C ASN A 72 4.57 0.33 0.28
N GLY A 73 5.60 0.62 -0.51
CA GLY A 73 6.98 0.49 -0.07
C GLY A 73 7.60 -0.90 -0.04
N GLN A 74 6.86 -1.89 -0.52
CA GLN A 74 7.41 -3.22 -0.73
C GLN A 74 7.77 -3.39 -2.21
N TYR A 75 9.02 -3.76 -2.44
CA TYR A 75 9.50 -4.24 -3.74
C TYR A 75 9.37 -5.76 -3.80
N GLY A 76 8.78 -6.27 -4.89
CA GLY A 76 8.79 -7.69 -5.21
C GLY A 76 7.41 -8.30 -5.40
N LEU A 77 7.28 -9.57 -5.03
CA LEU A 77 6.06 -10.35 -5.23
C LEU A 77 5.04 -10.07 -4.13
N TYR A 78 3.81 -9.82 -4.54
CA TYR A 78 2.68 -9.61 -3.64
C TYR A 78 1.41 -10.30 -4.15
N LYS A 79 0.42 -10.47 -3.27
CA LYS A 79 -0.93 -10.91 -3.60
C LYS A 79 -1.88 -9.73 -3.52
N ALA A 80 -2.71 -9.58 -4.55
CA ALA A 80 -3.71 -8.53 -4.68
C ALA A 80 -5.15 -9.00 -4.31
N GLY A 81 -5.34 -10.30 -4.08
CA GLY A 81 -6.63 -10.86 -3.68
C GLY A 81 -6.58 -12.32 -3.19
N GLY A 82 -7.71 -12.79 -2.65
CA GLY A 82 -8.01 -14.23 -2.49
C GLY A 82 -7.74 -14.90 -1.14
N VAL A 83 -7.40 -14.19 -0.06
CA VAL A 83 -7.02 -14.87 1.20
C VAL A 83 -8.09 -14.80 2.29
N ASP A 84 -8.95 -13.78 2.30
CA ASP A 84 -9.90 -13.56 3.40
C ASP A 84 -11.33 -13.50 2.88
N GLU A 85 -12.22 -14.21 3.58
CA GLU A 85 -13.66 -14.24 3.32
C GLU A 85 -14.33 -13.05 4.01
N ILE A 86 -14.85 -12.09 3.24
CA ILE A 86 -15.74 -11.07 3.82
C ILE A 86 -17.13 -11.69 3.97
N GLY A 87 -17.58 -11.90 5.21
CA GLY A 87 -18.96 -12.26 5.50
C GLY A 87 -19.88 -11.06 5.27
N ILE A 88 -20.58 -11.04 4.12
CA ILE A 88 -21.45 -9.91 3.71
C ILE A 88 -22.74 -9.83 4.53
N PHE A 89 -23.14 -10.92 5.19
CA PHE A 89 -24.28 -10.95 6.10
C PHE A 89 -23.87 -11.68 7.37
N GLY A 90 -24.18 -11.12 8.54
CA GLY A 90 -23.82 -11.65 9.87
C GLY A 90 -24.35 -13.06 10.21
N GLY A 91 -24.68 -13.91 9.24
CA GLY A 91 -25.01 -15.32 9.42
C GLY A 91 -23.82 -16.16 9.89
N PRO A 92 -24.06 -17.24 10.65
CA PRO A 92 -23.01 -18.17 11.05
C PRO A 92 -22.37 -18.76 9.80
N SER A 93 -21.03 -18.75 9.77
CA SER A 93 -20.10 -19.46 8.88
C SER A 93 -20.76 -20.51 7.96
N ASN A 94 -21.46 -20.05 6.93
CA ASN A 94 -21.79 -20.86 5.77
C ASN A 94 -20.97 -20.26 4.64
N ARG A 95 -19.97 -21.02 4.19
CA ARG A 95 -19.02 -20.70 3.11
C ARG A 95 -19.69 -20.38 1.76
N THR A 96 -21.01 -20.28 1.72
CA THR A 96 -21.81 -20.13 0.51
C THR A 96 -21.84 -18.70 -0.03
N PHE A 97 -21.49 -17.69 0.78
CA PHE A 97 -21.44 -16.28 0.36
C PHE A 97 -20.18 -15.58 0.88
N THR A 98 -19.01 -16.10 0.51
CA THR A 98 -17.73 -15.53 0.88
C THR A 98 -17.19 -14.75 -0.32
N ASN A 99 -17.16 -13.41 -0.21
CA ASN A 99 -16.57 -12.60 -1.26
C ASN A 99 -15.06 -12.69 -1.12
N GLN A 100 -14.41 -13.18 -2.18
CA GLN A 100 -12.96 -13.20 -2.26
C GLN A 100 -12.45 -11.76 -2.43
N MET A 101 -11.53 -11.35 -1.56
CA MET A 101 -10.83 -10.06 -1.66
C MET A 101 -10.23 -9.88 -3.07
N GLY A 102 -10.29 -8.66 -3.60
CA GLY A 102 -9.75 -8.27 -4.91
C GLY A 102 -10.81 -8.00 -5.98
N ASN A 103 -12.07 -8.35 -5.73
CA ASN A 103 -13.16 -8.03 -6.65
C ASN A 103 -13.69 -6.63 -6.42
N SER A 104 -14.04 -5.95 -7.50
CA SER A 104 -14.78 -4.70 -7.45
C SER A 104 -15.92 -4.77 -8.46
N PHE A 105 -17.12 -4.84 -7.91
CA PHE A 105 -18.38 -4.73 -8.62
C PHE A 105 -19.17 -3.61 -7.97
N LEU A 106 -20.02 -2.95 -8.74
CA LEU A 106 -20.83 -1.78 -8.38
C LEU A 106 -21.22 -1.62 -6.89
N ILE A 107 -21.60 -2.71 -6.19
CA ILE A 107 -22.02 -2.72 -4.79
C ILE A 107 -20.95 -3.28 -3.82
N LEU A 108 -20.04 -4.12 -4.31
CA LEU A 108 -19.05 -4.88 -3.51
C LEU A 108 -17.64 -4.63 -4.03
N ASN A 109 -16.89 -3.79 -3.33
CA ASN A 109 -15.50 -3.47 -3.66
C ASN A 109 -14.57 -3.96 -2.57
N SER A 110 -13.51 -4.66 -2.97
CA SER A 110 -12.46 -5.14 -2.08
C SER A 110 -11.09 -5.02 -2.74
N ASN A 111 -10.08 -4.67 -1.96
CA ASN A 111 -8.69 -4.58 -2.36
C ASN A 111 -7.83 -5.15 -1.25
N GLN A 112 -6.74 -5.81 -1.63
CA GLN A 112 -5.83 -6.45 -0.69
C GLN A 112 -4.40 -6.24 -1.16
N HIS A 113 -3.49 -6.10 -0.21
CA HIS A 113 -2.05 -6.14 -0.45
C HIS A 113 -1.38 -7.01 0.60
N ARG A 114 -0.75 -8.11 0.16
CA ARG A 114 0.07 -8.97 1.02
C ARG A 114 1.41 -9.33 0.35
N PRO A 115 2.56 -9.04 0.97
CA PRO A 115 3.86 -9.55 0.56
C PRO A 115 3.84 -11.08 0.46
N VAL A 116 4.46 -11.66 -0.58
CA VAL A 116 4.71 -13.11 -0.61
C VAL A 116 5.87 -13.50 0.32
N TYR A 117 6.90 -12.66 0.38
CA TYR A 117 8.08 -12.84 1.24
C TYR A 117 8.19 -11.66 2.22
N PRO A 118 7.47 -11.69 3.35
CA PRO A 118 7.51 -10.63 4.35
C PRO A 118 8.74 -10.77 5.28
N ASP A 119 9.93 -10.87 4.69
CA ASP A 119 11.15 -11.19 5.44
C ASP A 119 11.55 -10.06 6.41
N LEU A 120 11.15 -8.82 6.10
CA LEU A 120 11.42 -7.63 6.90
C LEU A 120 10.23 -7.28 7.82
N LYS A 121 10.54 -6.84 9.05
CA LYS A 121 9.54 -6.33 10.01
C LYS A 121 8.72 -5.17 9.40
N ARG A 122 9.37 -4.27 8.66
CA ARG A 122 8.75 -3.18 7.90
C ARG A 122 7.71 -3.68 6.89
N SER A 123 8.05 -4.70 6.09
CA SER A 123 7.13 -5.28 5.08
C SER A 123 5.89 -5.94 5.70
N ARG A 124 6.00 -6.51 6.92
CA ARG A 124 4.84 -7.10 7.62
C ARG A 124 3.80 -6.06 8.02
N LYS A 125 4.24 -4.89 8.50
CA LYS A 125 3.36 -3.77 8.87
C LYS A 125 2.60 -3.18 7.68
N LYS A 126 3.14 -3.33 6.47
CA LYS A 126 2.60 -2.76 5.22
C LYS A 126 1.46 -3.56 4.59
N THR A 127 1.05 -4.67 5.20
CA THR A 127 -0.12 -5.46 4.77
C THR A 127 -1.42 -4.74 5.07
N TYR A 128 -2.34 -4.75 4.11
CA TYR A 128 -3.66 -4.19 4.33
C TYR A 128 -4.75 -4.94 3.56
N ASP A 129 -5.95 -4.87 4.12
CA ASP A 129 -7.18 -5.34 3.53
C ASP A 129 -8.18 -4.18 3.58
N ALA A 130 -8.73 -3.82 2.42
CA ALA A 130 -9.74 -2.79 2.28
C ALA A 130 -10.99 -3.41 1.67
N SER A 131 -12.14 -3.12 2.27
CA SER A 131 -13.43 -3.49 1.71
C SER A 131 -14.40 -2.35 1.88
N ASN A 132 -15.16 -2.10 0.82
CA ASN A 132 -16.23 -1.13 0.79
C ASN A 132 -17.45 -1.81 0.19
N ILE A 133 -18.45 -2.06 1.03
CA ILE A 133 -19.81 -2.28 0.58
C ILE A 133 -20.41 -0.90 0.47
N LEU A 134 -20.76 -0.48 -0.75
CA LEU A 134 -21.30 0.86 -0.97
C LEU A 134 -22.50 1.07 -0.03
N MET A 135 -22.24 1.85 1.03
CA MET A 135 -23.01 2.41 2.14
C MET A 135 -24.54 2.19 2.24
N LEU A 136 -25.07 1.00 1.95
CA LEU A 136 -26.50 0.67 2.14
C LEU A 136 -26.75 -0.54 3.05
N VAL A 137 -25.70 -1.13 3.62
CA VAL A 137 -25.85 -2.25 4.55
C VAL A 137 -25.18 -1.89 5.87
N PHE A 138 -25.99 -1.73 6.91
CA PHE A 138 -25.51 -1.62 8.29
C PHE A 138 -24.83 -2.92 8.69
N PHE A 139 -23.53 -2.89 8.96
CA PHE A 139 -22.83 -4.05 9.51
C PHE A 139 -23.28 -4.28 10.96
N THR A 140 -23.93 -5.43 11.22
CA THR A 140 -24.22 -5.84 12.59
C THR A 140 -22.95 -6.41 13.24
N ASP A 141 -22.68 -5.92 14.44
CA ASP A 141 -21.40 -6.09 15.12
C ASP A 141 -21.26 -7.51 15.69
N LYS A 142 -20.59 -8.44 14.97
CA LYS A 142 -20.16 -9.72 15.57
C LYS A 142 -19.03 -9.49 16.57
N LYS A 143 -19.26 -9.91 17.82
CA LYS A 143 -18.36 -9.81 18.99
C LYS A 143 -17.15 -10.76 19.00
N THR A 144 -16.91 -11.55 17.95
CA THR A 144 -15.92 -12.65 18.00
C THR A 144 -14.92 -12.68 16.85
N SER A 145 -14.82 -11.62 16.04
CA SER A 145 -13.71 -11.47 15.12
C SER A 145 -12.74 -10.43 15.67
N THR A 146 -11.56 -10.89 16.10
CA THR A 146 -10.38 -10.05 16.35
C THR A 146 -9.82 -9.43 15.06
N GLY A 147 -10.44 -9.71 13.90
CA GLY A 147 -10.16 -9.05 12.62
C GLY A 147 -10.71 -7.62 12.63
N LYS A 148 -9.82 -6.64 12.61
CA LYS A 148 -10.12 -5.20 12.61
C LYS A 148 -11.14 -4.89 11.51
N LYS A 149 -12.32 -4.39 11.90
CA LYS A 149 -13.38 -3.90 11.00
C LYS A 149 -13.06 -2.52 10.39
N HIS A 150 -11.89 -1.99 10.69
CA HIS A 150 -11.40 -0.73 10.18
C HIS A 150 -10.47 -1.01 9.01
N CYS A 151 -10.73 -0.32 7.90
CA CYS A 151 -9.81 -0.25 6.79
C CYS A 151 -8.45 0.26 7.28
N ASN A 152 -7.44 -0.60 7.18
CA ASN A 152 -6.08 -0.32 7.61
C ASN A 152 -5.17 0.09 6.43
N GLN A 153 -5.79 0.55 5.33
CA GLN A 153 -5.06 1.03 4.17
C GLN A 153 -4.59 2.47 4.45
N PRO A 154 -3.34 2.84 4.11
CA PRO A 154 -2.90 4.23 4.15
C PRO A 154 -3.67 5.08 3.13
N VAL A 155 -3.74 6.39 3.37
CA VAL A 155 -4.47 7.31 2.48
C VAL A 155 -3.75 7.36 1.14
N SER A 156 -4.29 6.66 0.16
CA SER A 156 -3.65 6.41 -1.13
C SER A 156 -4.68 6.46 -2.25
N VAL A 157 -4.24 6.86 -3.44
CA VAL A 157 -5.01 6.68 -4.67
C VAL A 157 -4.38 5.56 -5.47
N GLU A 158 -5.13 4.52 -5.79
CA GLU A 158 -4.71 3.44 -6.67
C GLU A 158 -5.66 3.31 -7.87
N VAL A 159 -5.10 3.12 -9.05
CA VAL A 159 -5.83 2.80 -10.28
C VAL A 159 -5.29 1.48 -10.80
N SER A 160 -6.18 0.60 -11.23
CA SER A 160 -5.81 -0.63 -11.92
C SER A 160 -6.64 -0.87 -13.16
N LEU A 161 -5.99 -1.45 -14.17
CA LEU A 161 -6.57 -1.80 -15.45
C LEU A 161 -5.92 -3.07 -15.97
N GLY A 162 -6.69 -4.03 -16.46
CA GLY A 162 -6.14 -5.25 -17.03
C GLY A 162 -7.11 -6.08 -17.86
N PHE A 163 -6.53 -6.85 -18.78
CA PHE A 163 -7.20 -7.95 -19.48
C PHE A 163 -6.26 -9.14 -19.40
N TYR A 164 -6.42 -9.99 -18.37
CA TYR A 164 -5.52 -11.08 -17.96
C TYR A 164 -4.23 -10.63 -17.26
N LEU A 165 -3.47 -9.73 -17.90
CA LEU A 165 -2.38 -8.99 -17.27
C LEU A 165 -2.87 -7.57 -16.96
N GLY A 166 -2.78 -7.20 -15.69
CA GLY A 166 -3.17 -5.89 -15.19
C GLY A 166 -1.97 -5.05 -14.82
N ILE A 167 -2.10 -3.75 -15.02
CA ILE A 167 -1.20 -2.75 -14.50
C ILE A 167 -1.92 -2.06 -13.35
N ARG A 168 -1.21 -1.89 -12.23
CA ARG A 168 -1.66 -1.10 -11.09
C ARG A 168 -0.67 0.04 -10.88
N ALA A 169 -1.20 1.24 -10.74
CA ALA A 169 -0.43 2.43 -10.43
C ALA A 169 -1.12 3.19 -9.30
N GLY A 170 -0.35 3.84 -8.44
CA GLY A 170 -0.93 4.58 -7.33
C GLY A 170 0.05 5.49 -6.62
N PHE A 171 -0.50 6.30 -5.72
CA PHE A 171 0.22 7.26 -4.92
C PHE A 171 -0.28 7.21 -3.48
N ASN A 172 0.63 7.05 -2.53
CA ASN A 172 0.35 7.04 -1.10
C ASN A 172 0.65 8.43 -0.51
N PHE A 173 -0.41 9.17 -0.20
CA PHE A 173 -0.30 10.52 0.34
C PHE A 173 0.21 10.52 1.77
N THR A 174 -0.08 9.48 2.56
CA THR A 174 0.40 9.41 3.94
C THR A 174 1.92 9.28 3.97
N GLU A 175 2.48 8.38 3.17
CA GLU A 175 3.95 8.20 3.07
C GLU A 175 4.63 9.42 2.44
N PHE A 176 3.99 10.04 1.43
CA PHE A 176 4.55 11.26 0.85
C PHE A 176 4.55 12.44 1.82
N THR A 177 3.53 12.52 2.67
CA THR A 177 3.46 13.51 3.75
C THR A 177 4.58 13.25 4.74
N ASP A 178 4.80 11.99 5.13
CA ASP A 178 5.94 11.65 5.99
C ASP A 178 7.26 12.05 5.34
N PHE A 179 7.49 11.70 4.08
CA PHE A 179 8.67 12.15 3.31
C PHE A 179 8.89 13.68 3.37
N LEU A 180 7.84 14.48 3.15
CA LEU A 180 7.91 15.94 3.19
C LEU A 180 8.23 16.48 4.60
N PHE A 181 7.55 15.96 5.62
CA PHE A 181 7.68 16.42 7.00
C PHE A 181 8.82 15.75 7.78
N GLY A 182 9.47 14.72 7.24
CA GLY A 182 10.61 14.05 7.85
C GLY A 182 11.83 14.94 8.07
N THR A 183 11.95 16.02 7.30
CA THR A 183 12.93 17.10 7.55
C THR A 183 12.74 17.79 8.91
N THR A 184 11.52 17.72 9.48
CA THR A 184 11.17 18.28 10.79
C THR A 184 11.24 17.26 11.92
N THR A 185 11.84 16.09 11.69
CA THR A 185 12.00 14.98 12.66
C THR A 185 10.69 14.39 13.19
N TYR A 186 9.57 14.69 12.55
CA TYR A 186 8.27 14.17 12.90
C TYR A 186 7.94 12.98 11.98
N ASP A 187 7.85 11.79 12.56
CA ASP A 187 7.47 10.53 11.90
C ASP A 187 6.03 10.18 12.29
N PHE A 188 5.09 10.26 11.34
CA PHE A 188 3.68 9.92 11.59
C PHE A 188 3.41 8.40 11.56
N MET A 189 4.25 7.65 10.85
CA MET A 189 4.02 6.22 10.54
C MET A 189 4.76 5.28 11.51
N GLU A 190 5.71 5.80 12.29
CA GLU A 190 6.55 5.04 13.23
C GLU A 190 7.17 3.80 12.56
N ASP A 191 7.64 3.96 11.33
CA ASP A 191 8.22 2.89 10.51
C ASP A 191 9.69 3.11 10.12
N ASP A 192 10.29 4.22 10.56
CA ASP A 192 11.73 4.47 10.56
C ASP A 192 12.44 3.73 11.72
N GLU A 193 13.59 3.13 11.44
CA GLU A 193 14.52 2.51 12.42
C GLU A 193 15.76 3.39 12.67
#